data_AF-W6KIW7-F1
#
_entry.id   AF-W6KIW7-F1
#
_cell.length_a   1.000
_cell.length_b   1.000
_cell.length_c   1.000
_cell.angle_alpha   90.00
_cell.angle_beta   90.00
_cell.angle_gamma   90.00
#
_symmetry.space_group_name_H-M   'P 1'
#
loop_
_entity.id
_entity.type
_entity.pdbx_description
1 polymer ?
#
loop_
_entity_poly.entity_id
_entity_poly.type
_entity_poly.pdbx_seq_one_letter_code
_entity_poly.pdbx_strand_id
1 'polypeptide(L)'
;MLATGQLTVDKAEQICKWYFRIGFCCMPWMWVALWFFFSHHQSHSDTIAWYVSMSFRLFIGSGIFYVCFYISLLLLVPATSKIWIIPPFTGEWQPGYFAAPLE
;
A
#
# COMPACT_ATOMS: atom_id res chain seq x y z
N MET A 1 -3.78 -1.75 26.66
CA MET A 1 -3.21 -0.69 27.53
C MET A 1 -2.41 0.26 26.66
N LEU A 2 -2.85 1.51 26.53
CA LEU A 2 -2.04 2.57 25.90
C LEU A 2 -0.89 2.90 26.87
N ALA A 3 0.35 2.66 26.45
CA ALA A 3 1.51 2.82 27.32
C ALA A 3 1.86 4.31 27.49
N THR A 4 1.36 4.91 28.57
CA THR A 4 1.64 6.28 29.06
C THR A 4 3.06 6.46 29.62
N GLY A 5 4.06 5.84 28.98
CA GLY A 5 5.47 6.16 29.21
C GLY A 5 5.98 7.08 28.11
N GLN A 6 6.89 8.00 28.43
CA GLN A 6 7.63 8.74 27.40
C GLN A 6 8.25 7.72 26.43
N LEU A 7 7.96 7.90 25.14
CA LEU A 7 8.46 7.02 24.09
C LEU A 7 9.97 7.30 23.93
N THR A 8 10.82 6.47 24.55
CA THR A 8 12.26 6.57 24.35
C THR A 8 12.60 6.35 22.88
N VAL A 9 13.66 7.01 22.40
CA VAL A 9 14.06 6.97 20.99
C VAL A 9 14.27 5.51 20.53
N ASP A 10 14.88 4.66 21.36
CA ASP A 10 15.08 3.24 21.09
C ASP A 10 13.76 2.48 20.84
N LYS A 11 12.72 2.80 21.62
CA LYS A 11 11.39 2.17 21.48
C LYS A 11 10.66 2.69 20.25
N ALA A 12 10.80 3.99 19.93
CA ALA A 12 10.32 4.57 18.69
C ALA A 12 10.97 3.89 17.47
N GLU A 13 12.31 3.71 17.50
CA GLU A 13 13.04 2.97 16.47
C GLU A 13 12.57 1.53 16.32
N GLN A 14 12.38 0.80 17.43
CA GLN A 14 11.94 -0.60 17.38
C GLN A 14 10.54 -0.74 16.75
N ILE A 15 9.63 0.18 17.07
CA ILE A 15 8.28 0.22 16.46
C ILE A 15 8.39 0.59 14.98
N CYS A 16 9.18 1.60 14.62
CA CYS A 16 9.42 2.01 13.23
C CYS A 16 9.96 0.84 12.38
N LYS A 17 10.97 0.12 12.88
CA LYS A 17 11.54 -1.10 12.27
C LYS A 17 10.49 -2.20 12.06
N TRP A 18 9.54 -2.36 12.99
CA TRP A 18 8.44 -3.32 12.86
C TRP A 18 7.41 -2.91 11.81
N TYR A 19 6.93 -1.68 11.84
CA TYR A 19 5.99 -1.15 10.85
C TYR A 19 6.58 -1.22 9.42
N PHE A 20 7.87 -0.95 9.27
CA PHE A 20 8.58 -1.05 8.00
C PHE A 20 8.55 -2.47 7.43
N ARG A 21 8.77 -3.47 8.29
CA ARG A 21 8.75 -4.89 7.92
C ARG A 21 7.35 -5.37 7.53
N ILE A 22 6.31 -4.94 8.25
CA ILE A 22 4.91 -5.31 7.95
C ILE A 22 4.50 -4.84 6.55
N GLY A 23 5.05 -3.73 6.04
CA GLY A 23 4.80 -3.28 4.67
C GLY A 23 5.14 -4.32 3.59
N PHE A 24 6.15 -5.17 3.82
CA PHE A 24 6.50 -6.28 2.91
C PHE A 24 5.50 -7.45 2.94
N CYS A 25 4.61 -7.53 3.92
CA CYS A 25 3.54 -8.53 3.99
C CYS A 25 2.32 -8.16 3.10
N CYS A 26 2.58 -7.64 1.90
CA CYS A 26 1.58 -7.10 0.97
C CYS A 26 0.71 -5.97 1.55
N MET A 27 1.28 -5.16 2.46
CA MET A 27 0.57 -4.04 3.13
C MET A 27 1.24 -2.69 2.82
N PRO A 28 1.27 -2.22 1.55
CA PRO A 28 1.99 -1.00 1.16
C PRO A 28 1.52 0.26 1.89
N TRP A 29 0.26 0.30 2.36
CA TRP A 29 -0.27 1.39 3.18
C TRP A 29 0.44 1.53 4.54
N MET A 30 1.07 0.46 5.06
CA MET A 30 1.84 0.51 6.31
C MET A 30 3.09 1.39 6.19
N TRP A 31 3.67 1.50 5.00
CA TRP A 31 4.76 2.44 4.73
C TRP A 31 4.27 3.91 4.75
N VAL A 32 3.02 4.17 4.33
CA VAL A 32 2.40 5.51 4.48
C VAL A 32 2.12 5.82 5.94
N ALA A 33 1.56 4.87 6.69
CA ALA A 33 1.31 5.04 8.12
C ALA A 33 2.62 5.31 8.89
N LEU A 34 3.68 4.53 8.63
CA LEU A 34 5.00 4.77 9.17
C LEU A 34 5.50 6.18 8.81
N TRP A 35 5.45 6.54 7.52
CA TRP A 35 5.89 7.86 7.07
C TRP A 35 5.15 8.99 7.79
N PHE A 36 3.83 8.90 7.91
CA PHE A 36 2.99 9.89 8.59
C PHE A 36 3.38 10.04 10.07
N PHE A 37 3.37 8.95 10.85
CA PHE A 37 3.61 9.01 12.30
C PHE A 37 5.07 9.32 12.68
N PHE A 38 6.05 8.89 11.87
CA PHE A 38 7.47 9.06 12.19
C PHE A 38 8.15 10.22 11.47
N SER A 39 7.50 10.90 10.52
CA SER A 39 8.01 12.13 9.86
C SER A 39 8.45 13.21 10.85
N HIS A 40 7.65 13.48 11.87
CA HIS A 40 7.96 14.46 12.93
C HIS A 40 9.14 14.04 13.83
N HIS A 41 9.55 12.78 13.80
CA HIS A 41 10.60 12.23 14.66
C HIS A 41 11.98 12.10 13.95
N GLN A 42 12.07 12.48 12.67
CA GLN A 42 13.30 12.33 11.86
C GLN A 42 14.51 13.09 12.45
N SER A 43 14.30 14.26 13.05
CA SER A 43 15.37 15.06 13.68
C SER A 43 15.95 14.44 14.95
N HIS A 44 15.36 13.37 15.48
CA HIS A 44 15.76 12.73 16.73
C HIS A 44 16.51 11.41 16.53
N SER A 45 16.53 10.85 15.32
CA SER A 45 17.32 9.65 14.98
C SER A 45 17.49 9.50 13.46
N ASP A 46 18.73 9.37 13.01
CA ASP A 46 19.08 9.05 11.62
C ASP A 46 18.46 7.72 11.16
N THR A 47 18.31 6.75 12.08
CA THR A 47 17.65 5.48 11.82
C THR A 47 16.19 5.71 11.41
N ILE A 48 15.47 6.55 12.15
CA ILE A 48 14.07 6.89 11.85
C ILE A 48 13.99 7.67 10.53
N ALA A 49 14.89 8.62 10.31
CA ALA A 49 14.97 9.37 9.05
C ALA A 49 15.16 8.44 7.83
N TRP A 50 16.05 7.45 7.93
CA TRP A 50 16.25 6.44 6.89
C TRP A 50 14.99 5.61 6.64
N TYR A 51 14.38 5.05 7.69
CA TYR A 51 13.18 4.22 7.53
C TYR A 51 11.99 5.01 6.96
N VAL A 52 11.80 6.28 7.35
CA VAL A 52 10.73 7.12 6.81
C VAL A 52 10.98 7.44 5.33
N SER A 53 12.20 7.84 4.96
CA SER A 53 12.55 8.13 3.56
C SER A 53 12.42 6.88 2.67
N MET A 54 12.90 5.73 3.15
CA MET A 54 12.81 4.46 2.44
C MET A 54 11.36 3.97 2.33
N SER A 55 10.55 4.12 3.38
CA SER A 55 9.10 3.81 3.35
C SER A 55 8.38 4.60 2.26
N PHE A 56 8.65 5.89 2.14
CA PHE A 56 8.01 6.73 1.13
C PHE A 56 8.38 6.29 -0.30
N ARG A 57 9.65 5.94 -0.54
CA ARG A 57 10.13 5.41 -1.83
C ARG A 57 9.49 4.05 -2.14
N LEU A 58 9.42 3.14 -1.17
CA LEU A 58 8.77 1.83 -1.33
C LEU A 58 7.27 1.97 -1.57
N PHE A 59 6.59 2.90 -0.89
CA PHE A 59 5.19 3.20 -1.16
C PHE A 59 4.98 3.69 -2.60
N ILE A 60 5.74 4.68 -3.08
CA ILE A 60 5.65 5.16 -4.47
C ILE A 60 5.95 4.02 -5.46
N GLY A 61 7.03 3.26 -5.23
CA GLY A 61 7.39 2.12 -6.07
C GLY A 61 6.29 1.05 -6.12
N SER A 62 5.65 0.75 -4.98
CA SER A 62 4.52 -0.17 -4.92
C SER A 62 3.29 0.38 -5.64
N GLY A 63 2.98 1.68 -5.49
CA GLY A 63 1.88 2.33 -6.20
C GLY A 63 2.05 2.26 -7.72
N ILE A 64 3.25 2.58 -8.22
CA ILE A 64 3.60 2.41 -9.64
C ILE A 64 3.46 0.95 -10.06
N PHE A 65 3.99 0.01 -9.27
CA PHE A 65 3.86 -1.43 -9.56
C PHE A 65 2.40 -1.88 -9.67
N TYR A 66 1.53 -1.49 -8.72
CA TYR A 66 0.09 -1.84 -8.76
C TYR A 66 -0.62 -1.20 -9.96
N VAL A 67 -0.31 0.05 -10.30
CA VAL A 67 -0.87 0.73 -11.48
C VAL A 67 -0.42 0.04 -12.77
N CYS A 68 0.88 -0.25 -12.92
CA CYS A 68 1.41 -0.98 -14.07
C CYS A 68 0.86 -2.41 -14.17
N PHE A 69 0.70 -3.11 -13.04
CA PHE A 69 0.10 -4.43 -12.99
C PHE A 69 -1.37 -4.39 -13.40
N TYR A 70 -2.15 -3.44 -12.90
CA TYR A 70 -3.56 -3.24 -13.27
C TYR A 70 -3.72 -2.91 -14.76
N ILE A 71 -2.91 -2.00 -15.31
CA ILE A 71 -2.89 -1.70 -16.75
C ILE A 71 -2.49 -2.95 -17.56
N SER A 72 -1.51 -3.71 -17.09
CA SER A 72 -1.09 -4.96 -17.74
C SER A 72 -2.22 -5.99 -17.75
N LEU A 73 -3.01 -6.11 -16.68
CA LEU A 73 -4.22 -6.93 -16.67
C LEU A 73 -5.21 -6.44 -17.72
N LEU A 74 -5.56 -5.13 -17.73
CA LEU A 74 -6.50 -4.54 -18.70
C LEU A 74 -6.11 -4.78 -20.17
N LEU A 75 -4.81 -4.82 -20.48
CA LEU A 75 -4.31 -5.00 -21.84
C LEU A 75 -4.11 -6.47 -22.26
N LEU A 76 -3.79 -7.36 -21.31
CA LEU A 76 -3.40 -8.75 -21.60
C LEU A 76 -4.46 -9.79 -21.24
N VAL A 77 -5.39 -9.46 -20.32
CA VAL A 77 -6.44 -10.37 -19.88
C VAL A 77 -7.75 -10.05 -20.60
N PRO A 78 -8.29 -10.96 -21.44
CA PRO A 78 -9.56 -10.75 -22.13
C PRO A 78 -10.69 -10.34 -21.18
N ALA A 79 -11.57 -9.43 -21.60
CA ALA A 79 -12.69 -8.96 -20.77
C ALA A 79 -13.61 -10.11 -20.30
N THR A 80 -13.70 -11.19 -21.08
CA THR A 80 -14.43 -12.44 -20.76
C THR A 80 -13.76 -13.33 -19.69
N SER A 81 -12.57 -12.97 -19.21
CA SER A 81 -11.85 -13.74 -18.19
C SER A 81 -12.52 -13.67 -16.82
N LYS A 82 -12.58 -14.81 -16.12
CA LYS A 82 -13.05 -14.94 -14.73
C LYS A 82 -12.21 -14.16 -13.70
N ILE A 83 -11.10 -13.54 -14.12
CA ILE A 83 -10.33 -12.57 -13.32
C ILE A 83 -11.11 -11.27 -13.12
N TRP A 84 -11.97 -10.91 -14.08
CA TRP A 84 -12.82 -9.73 -14.01
C TRP A 84 -14.15 -10.06 -13.32
N ILE A 85 -14.41 -9.42 -12.17
CA ILE A 85 -15.74 -9.44 -11.53
C ILE A 85 -16.72 -8.56 -12.31
N ILE A 86 -16.22 -7.47 -12.89
CA ILE A 86 -16.92 -6.56 -13.79
C ILE A 86 -16.02 -6.43 -15.03
N PRO A 87 -16.48 -6.83 -16.24
CA PRO A 87 -15.65 -6.79 -17.43
C PRO A 87 -15.28 -5.34 -17.80
N PRO A 88 -13.99 -5.02 -18.04
CA PRO A 88 -13.59 -3.67 -18.39
C PRO A 88 -14.02 -3.30 -19.81
N PHE A 89 -14.45 -2.04 -20.00
CA PHE A 89 -14.73 -1.41 -21.30
C PHE A 89 -15.82 -2.07 -22.18
N THR A 90 -16.86 -2.66 -21.58
CA THR A 90 -18.00 -3.24 -22.33
C THR A 90 -18.89 -2.22 -23.03
N GLY A 91 -18.88 -0.95 -22.62
CA GLY A 91 -19.70 0.12 -23.20
C GLY A 91 -21.18 0.08 -22.80
N GLU A 92 -21.67 -1.05 -22.29
CA GLU A 92 -23.04 -1.18 -21.80
C GLU A 92 -23.19 -0.74 -20.33
N TRP A 93 -24.34 -0.16 -20.00
CA TRP A 93 -24.67 0.14 -18.62
C TRP A 93 -24.94 -1.15 -17.86
N GLN A 94 -24.02 -1.51 -16.97
CA GLN A 94 -24.13 -2.68 -16.12
C GLN A 94 -24.74 -2.30 -14.77
N PRO A 95 -26.03 -2.62 -14.51
CA PRO A 95 -26.57 -2.55 -13.15
C PRO A 95 -25.89 -3.64 -12.31
N GLY A 96 -24.96 -3.24 -11.43
CA GLY A 96 -24.15 -4.17 -10.62
C GLY A 96 -24.59 -4.28 -9.16
N TYR A 97 -25.01 -5.43 -8.61
CA TYR A 97 -25.52 -6.70 -9.19
C TYR A 97 -24.57 -7.58 -10.04
N PHE A 98 -23.25 -7.37 -9.94
CA PHE A 98 -22.20 -8.29 -10.45
C PHE A 98 -22.22 -8.65 -11.94
N ALA A 99 -22.70 -7.77 -12.82
CA ALA A 99 -23.11 -8.17 -14.17
C ALA A 99 -21.95 -8.62 -15.09
N ALA A 100 -21.82 -9.93 -15.24
CA ALA A 100 -22.07 -10.57 -16.53
C ALA A 100 -23.43 -11.33 -16.41
N PRO A 101 -24.16 -11.60 -17.51
CA PRO A 101 -23.69 -12.59 -18.48
C PRO A 101 -23.21 -11.99 -19.79
N LEU A 102 -22.00 -12.39 -20.19
CA LEU A 102 -21.54 -12.37 -21.57
C LEU A 102 -21.82 -13.78 -22.09
N GLU A 103 -23.09 -13.98 -22.48
CA GLU A 103 -23.77 -15.27 -22.76
C GLU A 103 -24.02 -16.18 -21.54
#